data_AF-A0A2G4F760-F1
#
_entry.id   AF-A0A2G4F760-F1
#
_cell.length_a   1.000
_cell.length_b   1.000
_cell.length_c   1.000
_cell.angle_alpha   90.00
_cell.angle_beta   90.00
_cell.angle_gamma   90.00
#
_symmetry.space_group_name_H-M   'P 1'
#
loop_
_entity.id
_entity.type
_entity.pdbx_description
1 polymer ?
#
loop_
_entity_poly.entity_id
_entity_poly.type
_entity_poly.pdbx_seq_one_letter_code
_entity_poly.pdbx_strand_id
1 'polypeptide(L)'
;MSEFEPPQSRKPDSSKFREGKFTYHQEIEVEIASLTNLGEGVARVDGWVVFIAGALAGEKIVARIWHNAANFSRGDLVRVVVPSPHRVQPRCDLFGECGGCQYQNLAYPQQLEWKQKQVAEAFERLGGIKTKVDACHPSPKQYGYRSKITPHFMTPRRADFPIGFLAAGTSRRVVDVPKCPIATDAINSALARSRKDIKSNPGRFERGATLLFRDCEEGVVTDSRQVVTEKVGAVQLKFLAGEFFQNNPSVLEQFVGHAIKLAHESGAKHLVDTYCGSGLFALSGARLFDSVNGIEVSAEAARKAAENATLNHFLNCRFIAGSAESIFKKIPVEGHESAVIVDPPRKGCDEAFLDQLHAFGPRRIVYVSCAPDTQARDVKYLCAKGWKVISVRPFDLFPQTRHVECIAALERA
;
A
#
# COMPACT_ATOMS: atom_id res chain seq x y z
N MET A 1 29.42 -1.29 17.32
CA MET A 1 28.09 -0.87 16.84
C MET A 1 28.35 0.13 15.73
N SER A 2 28.12 -0.20 14.45
CA SER A 2 28.27 0.80 13.39
C SER A 2 27.15 1.82 13.52
N GLU A 3 27.50 3.08 13.70
CA GLU A 3 26.54 4.17 13.75
C GLU A 3 25.77 4.21 12.43
N PHE A 4 24.43 4.14 12.51
CA PHE A 4 23.58 4.42 11.37
C PHE A 4 23.78 5.88 10.97
N GLU A 5 24.52 6.12 9.89
CA GLU A 5 24.56 7.43 9.25
C GLU A 5 23.26 7.64 8.46
N PRO A 6 22.40 8.60 8.86
CA PRO A 6 21.18 8.85 8.13
C PRO A 6 21.52 9.41 6.74
N PRO A 7 20.81 8.98 5.69
CA PRO A 7 21.02 9.50 4.35
C PRO A 7 20.68 10.98 4.32
N GLN A 8 21.69 11.78 4.03
CA GLN A 8 21.56 13.22 3.88
C GLN A 8 21.00 13.53 2.48
N SER A 9 20.11 14.52 2.38
CA SER A 9 19.76 15.10 1.09
C SER A 9 21.05 15.52 0.38
N ARG A 10 21.35 14.92 -0.78
CA ARG A 10 22.50 15.33 -1.56
C ARG A 10 22.22 16.74 -2.10
N LYS A 11 22.78 17.74 -1.41
CA LYS A 11 22.88 19.18 -1.72
C LYS A 11 21.86 19.68 -2.74
N PRO A 12 20.68 20.16 -2.31
CA PRO A 12 19.89 21.02 -3.17
C PRO A 12 20.55 22.40 -3.20
N ASP A 13 21.09 22.76 -4.37
CA ASP A 13 21.52 24.10 -4.77
C ASP A 13 21.01 25.23 -3.86
N SER A 14 21.91 25.92 -3.14
CA SER A 14 21.57 27.02 -2.24
C SER A 14 20.84 28.16 -2.96
N SER A 15 20.96 28.25 -4.30
CA SER A 15 20.24 29.25 -5.11
C SER A 15 18.72 29.09 -5.08
N LYS A 16 18.20 27.92 -4.67
CA LYS A 16 16.76 27.64 -4.56
C LYS A 16 16.24 27.65 -3.13
N PHE A 17 17.11 27.90 -2.15
CA PHE A 17 16.70 27.98 -0.76
C PHE A 17 15.97 29.30 -0.51
N ARG A 18 14.85 29.23 0.22
CA ARG A 18 14.13 30.42 0.69
C ARG A 18 14.58 30.72 2.09
N GLU A 19 15.25 31.85 2.29
CA GLU A 19 15.49 32.35 3.64
C GLU A 19 14.15 32.58 4.36
N GLY A 20 14.12 32.27 5.66
CA GLY A 20 12.90 32.21 6.45
C GLY A 20 13.25 32.02 7.91
N LYS A 21 12.52 31.16 8.64
CA LYS A 21 12.78 30.92 10.07
C LYS A 21 14.19 30.38 10.35
N PHE A 22 14.73 29.56 9.46
CA PHE A 22 16.08 28.99 9.57
C PHE A 22 16.93 29.36 8.37
N THR A 23 18.23 29.49 8.57
CA THR A 23 19.19 29.67 7.48
C THR A 23 19.49 28.33 6.79
N TYR A 24 20.03 28.40 5.58
CA TYR A 24 20.39 27.19 4.84
C TYR A 24 21.45 26.40 5.60
N HIS A 25 21.19 25.11 5.81
CA HIS A 25 22.03 24.20 6.59
C HIS A 25 22.24 24.59 8.06
N GLN A 26 21.38 25.43 8.61
CA GLN A 26 21.33 25.58 10.06
C GLN A 26 21.07 24.22 10.71
N GLU A 27 21.94 23.84 11.63
CA GLU A 27 21.72 22.69 12.50
C GLU A 27 20.91 23.12 13.71
N ILE A 28 19.85 22.37 13.99
CA ILE A 28 18.97 22.59 15.13
C ILE A 28 18.88 21.30 15.94
N GLU A 29 18.94 21.43 17.26
CA GLU A 29 18.66 20.34 18.18
C GLU A 29 17.18 20.38 18.55
N VAL A 30 16.46 19.29 18.27
CA VAL A 30 15.00 19.23 18.45
C VAL A 30 14.55 17.89 18.99
N GLU A 31 13.40 17.90 19.67
CA GLU A 31 12.68 16.69 20.06
C GLU A 31 11.59 16.37 19.04
N ILE A 32 11.44 15.09 18.71
CA ILE A 32 10.44 14.60 17.77
C ILE A 32 9.16 14.23 18.51
N ALA A 33 8.11 15.01 18.30
CA ALA A 33 6.82 14.83 18.97
C ALA A 33 6.00 13.68 18.39
N SER A 34 6.01 13.51 17.07
CA SER A 34 5.19 12.50 16.37
C SER A 34 5.76 12.16 14.99
N LEU A 35 5.10 11.26 14.27
CA LEU A 35 5.36 11.03 12.85
C LEU A 35 4.18 11.52 11.98
N THR A 36 4.46 11.85 10.72
CA THR A 36 3.45 12.06 9.68
C THR A 36 2.94 10.73 9.12
N ASN A 37 1.87 10.76 8.34
CA ASN A 37 1.41 9.63 7.51
C ASN A 37 2.40 9.25 6.38
N LEU A 38 3.43 10.09 6.16
CA LEU A 38 4.55 9.79 5.26
C LEU A 38 5.70 9.08 5.97
N GLY A 39 5.63 8.93 7.30
CA GLY A 39 6.69 8.35 8.13
C GLY A 39 7.82 9.32 8.45
N GLU A 40 7.60 10.63 8.33
CA GLU A 40 8.59 11.65 8.68
C GLU A 40 8.39 12.10 10.13
N GLY A 41 9.49 12.29 10.88
CA GLY A 41 9.45 12.86 12.22
C GLY A 41 9.01 14.32 12.19
N VAL A 42 8.22 14.71 13.18
CA VAL A 42 7.66 16.06 13.34
C VAL A 42 8.23 16.69 14.60
N ALA A 43 9.00 17.76 14.43
CA ALA A 43 9.43 18.64 15.51
C ALA A 43 8.70 19.98 15.45
N ARG A 44 8.63 20.69 16.58
CA ARG A 44 8.10 22.05 16.66
C ARG A 44 9.10 22.97 17.35
N VAL A 45 9.40 24.11 16.72
CA VAL A 45 10.29 25.15 17.27
C VAL A 45 9.50 26.47 17.29
N ASP A 46 9.10 26.94 18.46
CA ASP A 46 8.19 28.08 18.67
C ASP A 46 6.98 28.06 17.72
N GLY A 47 6.26 26.92 17.71
CA GLY A 47 5.10 26.70 16.85
C GLY A 47 5.42 26.36 15.37
N TRP A 48 6.65 26.55 14.91
CA TRP A 48 7.07 26.22 13.54
C TRP A 48 7.32 24.73 13.35
N VAL A 49 6.76 24.14 12.30
CA VAL A 49 6.85 22.70 12.03
C VAL A 49 8.10 22.37 11.23
N VAL A 50 8.85 21.35 11.67
CA VAL A 50 10.00 20.81 10.93
C VAL A 50 9.77 19.32 10.67
N PHE A 51 9.90 18.90 9.41
CA PHE A 51 9.81 17.49 9.01
C PHE A 51 11.22 16.89 8.83
N ILE A 52 11.47 15.74 9.45
CA ILE A 52 12.77 15.07 9.43
C ILE A 52 12.58 13.60 9.09
N ALA A 53 12.99 13.21 7.87
CA ALA A 53 12.94 11.82 7.44
C ALA A 53 13.93 10.95 8.26
N GLY A 54 13.51 9.74 8.63
CA GLY A 54 14.32 8.80 9.42
C GLY A 54 14.40 9.09 10.92
N ALA A 55 13.81 10.18 11.41
CA ALA A 55 13.65 10.45 12.83
C ALA A 55 12.39 9.77 13.40
N LEU A 56 12.44 9.33 14.66
CA LEU A 56 11.35 8.62 15.34
C LEU A 56 10.76 9.46 16.47
N ALA A 57 9.51 9.21 16.84
CA ALA A 57 8.88 9.89 17.98
C ALA A 57 9.61 9.57 19.30
N GLY A 58 9.73 10.59 20.15
CA GLY A 58 10.46 10.55 21.42
C GLY A 58 11.97 10.72 21.29
N GLU A 59 12.50 10.93 20.08
CA GLU A 59 13.92 11.17 19.89
C GLU A 59 14.31 12.61 20.13
N LYS A 60 15.52 12.79 20.67
CA LYS A 60 16.26 14.05 20.58
C LYS A 60 17.29 13.92 19.47
N ILE A 61 17.26 14.83 18.50
CA ILE A 61 18.11 14.75 17.31
C ILE A 61 18.78 16.08 17.00
N VAL A 62 19.83 16.02 16.18
CA VAL A 62 20.30 17.19 15.41
C VAL A 62 19.81 17.05 13.98
N ALA A 63 19.11 18.07 13.51
CA ALA A 63 18.60 18.16 12.14
C ALA A 63 19.25 19.33 11.40
N ARG A 64 19.62 19.13 10.13
CA ARG A 64 20.16 20.18 9.26
C ARG A 64 19.10 20.63 8.27
N ILE A 65 18.71 21.90 8.33
CA ILE A 65 17.63 22.44 7.49
C ILE A 65 18.09 22.59 6.04
N TRP A 66 17.33 22.04 5.10
CA TRP A 66 17.62 22.16 3.66
C TRP A 66 16.49 22.82 2.86
N HIS A 67 15.30 23.01 3.45
CA HIS A 67 14.18 23.69 2.79
C HIS A 67 13.27 24.41 3.77
N ASN A 68 12.90 25.64 3.42
CA ASN A 68 11.81 26.38 4.07
C ASN A 68 10.64 26.56 3.09
N ALA A 69 9.44 26.30 3.60
CA ALA A 69 8.17 26.67 2.98
C ALA A 69 7.54 27.86 3.75
N ALA A 70 6.31 28.23 3.39
CA ALA A 70 5.60 29.34 4.03
C ALA A 70 5.34 29.13 5.54
N ASN A 71 5.14 27.89 5.98
CA ASN A 71 4.73 27.56 7.34
C ASN A 71 5.41 26.31 7.92
N PHE A 72 6.42 25.77 7.25
CA PHE A 72 7.18 24.62 7.72
C PHE A 72 8.59 24.60 7.12
N SER A 73 9.48 23.80 7.70
CA SER A 73 10.78 23.47 7.14
C SER A 73 10.96 21.96 6.98
N ARG A 74 11.93 21.55 6.16
CA ARG A 74 12.41 20.17 6.07
C ARG A 74 13.89 20.14 6.41
N GLY A 75 14.27 19.11 7.17
CA GLY A 75 15.64 18.89 7.60
C GLY A 75 16.10 17.46 7.34
N ASP A 76 17.41 17.30 7.17
CA ASP A 76 18.08 16.00 7.19
C ASP A 76 18.37 15.62 8.64
N LEU A 77 18.14 14.36 9.00
CA LEU A 77 18.66 13.82 10.26
C LEU A 77 20.19 13.79 10.16
N VAL A 78 20.90 14.54 11.01
CA VAL A 78 22.37 14.52 11.04
C VAL A 78 22.84 13.43 11.99
N ARG A 79 22.33 13.44 13.23
CA ARG A 79 22.62 12.45 14.25
C ARG A 79 21.50 12.38 15.28
N VAL A 80 21.40 11.22 15.93
CA VAL A 80 20.48 10.99 17.04
C VAL A 80 21.24 11.24 18.35
N VAL A 81 20.75 12.18 19.17
CA VAL A 81 21.35 12.52 20.47
C VAL A 81 20.81 11.59 21.55
N VAL A 82 19.50 11.39 21.57
CA VAL A 82 18.82 10.44 22.46
C VAL A 82 17.91 9.57 21.59
N PRO A 83 18.24 8.28 21.39
CA PRO A 83 17.46 7.40 20.54
C PRO A 83 16.16 6.96 21.21
N SER A 84 15.16 6.70 20.37
CA SER A 84 13.91 6.05 20.80
C SER A 84 14.25 4.62 21.24
N PRO A 85 13.62 4.09 22.31
CA PRO A 85 13.77 2.68 22.67
C PRO A 85 13.30 1.71 21.57
N HIS A 86 12.53 2.21 20.60
CA HIS A 86 12.05 1.45 19.45
C HIS A 86 12.92 1.61 18.20
N ARG A 87 14.03 2.38 18.25
CA ARG A 87 14.96 2.47 17.13
C ARG A 87 15.70 1.14 16.96
N VAL A 88 15.70 0.63 15.74
CA VAL A 88 16.46 -0.57 15.35
C VAL A 88 17.37 -0.26 14.16
N GLN A 89 18.38 -1.10 13.94
CA GLN A 89 19.23 -0.98 12.76
C GLN A 89 18.47 -1.47 11.51
N PRO A 90 18.39 -0.67 10.44
CA PRO A 90 17.84 -1.13 9.17
C PRO A 90 18.59 -2.33 8.60
N ARG A 91 17.87 -3.28 7.98
CA ARG A 91 18.48 -4.43 7.29
C ARG A 91 18.98 -4.11 5.88
N CYS A 92 18.56 -2.99 5.31
CA CYS A 92 18.95 -2.54 3.99
C CYS A 92 19.92 -1.37 4.11
N ASP A 93 21.11 -1.52 3.53
CA ASP A 93 22.14 -0.48 3.51
C ASP A 93 21.72 0.76 2.70
N LEU A 94 20.70 0.62 1.85
CA LEU A 94 20.11 1.71 1.05
C LEU A 94 18.94 2.39 1.78
N PHE A 95 18.64 2.03 3.03
CA PHE A 95 17.52 2.60 3.76
C PHE A 95 17.66 4.11 3.92
N GLY A 96 16.60 4.83 3.55
CA GLY A 96 16.51 6.29 3.54
C GLY A 96 17.13 6.96 2.30
N GLU A 97 17.98 6.27 1.52
CA GLU A 97 18.33 6.73 0.17
C GLU A 97 17.30 6.21 -0.84
N CYS A 98 16.98 4.92 -0.80
CA CYS A 98 15.94 4.30 -1.62
C CYS A 98 14.55 4.70 -1.10
N GLY A 99 13.66 5.14 -1.99
CA GLY A 99 12.30 5.55 -1.64
C GLY A 99 11.34 4.41 -1.25
N GLY A 100 11.81 3.16 -1.22
CA GLY A 100 10.97 1.98 -1.05
C GLY A 100 10.48 1.72 0.38
N CYS A 101 11.26 2.06 1.40
CA CYS A 101 10.95 1.75 2.81
C CYS A 101 11.09 3.00 3.68
N GLN A 102 10.24 3.12 4.71
CA GLN A 102 10.21 4.28 5.62
C GLN A 102 10.44 3.90 7.08
N TYR A 103 10.26 2.62 7.45
CA TYR A 103 10.22 2.18 8.84
C TYR A 103 11.25 1.10 9.19
N GLN A 104 12.27 0.82 8.36
CA GLN A 104 13.27 -0.20 8.71
C GLN A 104 14.08 0.17 9.96
N ASN A 105 14.10 1.44 10.35
CA ASN A 105 14.71 1.89 11.60
C ASN A 105 13.76 1.86 12.81
N LEU A 106 12.52 1.41 12.65
CA LEU A 106 11.49 1.33 13.70
C LEU A 106 11.16 -0.13 14.01
N ALA A 107 11.18 -0.52 15.28
CA ALA A 107 10.83 -1.87 15.72
C ALA A 107 9.44 -2.27 15.22
N TYR A 108 9.30 -3.51 14.75
CA TYR A 108 8.09 -3.96 14.06
C TYR A 108 6.80 -3.82 14.89
N PRO A 109 6.74 -4.16 16.19
CA PRO A 109 5.54 -3.90 17.00
C PRO A 109 5.11 -2.43 16.97
N GLN A 110 6.08 -1.51 17.00
CA GLN A 110 5.81 -0.08 16.93
C GLN A 110 5.31 0.36 15.55
N GLN A 111 5.71 -0.33 14.47
CA GLN A 111 5.14 -0.10 13.14
C GLN A 111 3.63 -0.42 13.12
N LEU A 112 3.24 -1.53 13.75
CA LEU A 112 1.83 -1.96 13.81
C LEU A 112 0.98 -0.97 14.61
N GLU A 113 1.46 -0.53 15.78
CA GLU A 113 0.81 0.51 16.58
C GLU A 113 0.66 1.81 15.79
N TRP A 114 1.70 2.20 15.04
CA TRP A 114 1.65 3.41 14.21
C TRP A 114 0.65 3.29 13.06
N LYS A 115 0.54 2.12 12.43
CA LYS A 115 -0.44 1.87 11.38
C LYS A 115 -1.87 1.90 11.93
N GLN A 116 -2.10 1.31 13.10
CA GLN A 116 -3.38 1.40 13.81
C GLN A 116 -3.73 2.85 14.14
N LYS A 117 -2.79 3.61 14.71
CA LYS A 117 -2.99 5.02 15.05
C LYS A 117 -3.31 5.86 13.82
N GLN A 118 -2.63 5.64 12.70
CA GLN A 118 -2.92 6.36 11.44
C GLN A 118 -4.34 6.12 10.94
N VAL A 119 -4.83 4.88 11.02
CA VAL A 119 -6.23 4.57 10.66
C VAL A 119 -7.20 5.23 11.64
N ALA A 120 -6.94 5.16 12.94
CA ALA A 120 -7.78 5.81 13.95
C ALA A 120 -7.87 7.33 13.75
N GLU A 121 -6.74 7.99 13.53
CA GLU A 121 -6.70 9.43 13.26
C GLU A 121 -7.40 9.81 11.95
N ALA A 122 -7.35 8.96 10.91
CA ALA A 122 -8.07 9.20 9.67
C ALA A 122 -9.60 9.15 9.88
N PHE A 123 -10.10 8.10 10.56
CA PHE A 123 -11.54 7.97 10.86
C PHE A 123 -12.04 9.09 11.77
N GLU A 124 -11.28 9.47 12.79
CA GLU A 124 -11.68 10.53 13.71
C GLU A 124 -11.60 11.92 13.06
N ARG A 125 -10.46 12.29 12.48
CA ARG A 125 -10.23 13.67 11.99
C ARG A 125 -10.87 13.96 10.65
N LEU A 126 -10.84 13.00 9.72
CA LEU A 126 -11.40 13.19 8.37
C LEU A 126 -12.83 12.68 8.30
N GLY A 127 -13.06 11.52 8.89
CA GLY A 127 -14.39 10.90 8.93
C GLY A 127 -15.34 11.57 9.93
N GLY A 128 -14.83 12.18 11.01
CA GLY A 128 -15.67 12.60 12.14
C GLY A 128 -16.30 11.42 12.87
N ILE A 129 -15.75 10.21 12.69
CA ILE A 129 -16.30 8.95 13.18
C ILE A 129 -15.45 8.49 14.35
N LYS A 130 -16.02 8.56 15.55
CA LYS A 130 -15.42 7.97 16.75
C LYS A 130 -15.75 6.50 16.79
N THR A 131 -14.82 5.67 16.33
CA THR A 131 -14.94 4.21 16.37
C THR A 131 -13.65 3.59 16.90
N LYS A 132 -13.78 2.41 17.49
CA LYS A 132 -12.62 1.61 17.90
C LYS A 132 -11.97 1.03 16.65
N VAL A 133 -10.68 1.30 16.48
CA VAL A 133 -9.85 0.64 15.47
C VAL A 133 -9.13 -0.51 16.14
N ASP A 134 -9.30 -1.72 15.60
CA ASP A 134 -8.63 -2.92 16.08
C ASP A 134 -7.11 -2.87 15.87
N ALA A 135 -6.39 -3.71 16.61
CA ALA A 135 -4.95 -3.86 16.43
C ALA A 135 -4.61 -4.21 14.98
N CYS A 136 -3.55 -3.59 14.44
CA CYS A 136 -3.09 -3.88 13.09
C CYS A 136 -2.66 -5.34 12.99
N HIS A 137 -3.27 -6.09 12.07
CA HIS A 137 -2.93 -7.49 11.85
C HIS A 137 -1.51 -7.59 11.25
N PRO A 138 -0.59 -8.31 11.89
CA PRO A 138 0.79 -8.38 11.43
C PRO A 138 0.92 -9.21 10.15
N SER A 139 1.86 -8.84 9.29
CA SER A 139 2.36 -9.76 8.28
C SER A 139 3.14 -10.92 8.93
N PRO A 140 2.95 -12.17 8.46
CA PRO A 140 3.81 -13.29 8.85
C PRO A 140 5.28 -13.11 8.45
N LYS A 141 5.56 -12.35 7.38
CA LYS A 141 6.92 -12.05 6.90
C LYS A 141 7.18 -10.54 6.87
N GLN A 142 8.15 -10.10 7.66
CA GLN A 142 8.60 -8.68 7.70
C GLN A 142 9.58 -8.32 6.58
N TYR A 143 10.26 -9.33 6.02
CA TYR A 143 11.24 -9.27 4.95
C TYR A 143 11.04 -10.48 4.03
N GLY A 144 11.54 -10.44 2.80
CA GLY A 144 11.33 -11.54 1.85
C GLY A 144 9.88 -11.85 1.51
N TYR A 145 8.97 -10.87 1.69
CA TYR A 145 7.54 -11.04 1.48
C TYR A 145 7.08 -10.55 0.10
N ARG A 146 7.82 -9.61 -0.49
CA ARG A 146 7.39 -8.86 -1.66
C ARG A 146 7.58 -9.69 -2.93
N SER A 147 6.48 -10.22 -3.45
CA SER A 147 6.43 -11.10 -4.62
C SER A 147 6.42 -10.36 -5.96
N LYS A 148 6.47 -9.02 -5.97
CA LYS A 148 6.67 -8.23 -7.20
C LYS A 148 7.49 -6.98 -6.96
N ILE A 149 8.51 -6.79 -7.79
CA ILE A 149 9.26 -5.53 -7.87
C ILE A 149 9.43 -5.10 -9.33
N THR A 150 9.55 -3.78 -9.52
CA THR A 150 9.77 -3.19 -10.84
C THR A 150 10.95 -2.23 -10.79
N PRO A 151 12.21 -2.71 -10.78
CA PRO A 151 13.36 -1.81 -10.82
C PRO A 151 13.49 -1.20 -12.22
N HIS A 152 14.06 -0.01 -12.28
CA HIS A 152 14.20 0.80 -13.49
C HIS A 152 15.64 1.24 -13.68
N PHE A 153 15.97 1.59 -14.91
CA PHE A 153 17.20 2.32 -15.23
C PHE A 153 16.93 3.36 -16.32
N MET A 154 17.72 4.43 -16.31
CA MET A 154 17.69 5.45 -17.35
C MET A 154 18.52 4.99 -18.55
N THR A 155 18.34 5.61 -19.72
CA THR A 155 19.11 5.27 -20.94
C THR A 155 20.60 5.11 -20.63
N PRO A 156 21.20 3.94 -20.87
CA PRO A 156 22.61 3.69 -20.56
C PRO A 156 23.51 4.60 -21.40
N ARG A 157 24.10 5.63 -20.79
CA ARG A 157 25.07 6.52 -21.46
C ARG A 157 26.52 6.06 -21.26
N ARG A 158 26.75 5.15 -20.31
CA ARG A 158 28.04 4.62 -19.86
C ARG A 158 27.86 3.16 -19.45
N ALA A 159 28.94 2.38 -19.41
CA ALA A 159 28.89 0.97 -19.01
C ALA A 159 28.41 0.78 -17.55
N ASP A 160 28.70 1.74 -16.67
CA ASP A 160 28.18 1.73 -15.30
C ASP A 160 27.04 2.74 -15.13
N PHE A 161 25.87 2.21 -14.80
CA PHE A 161 24.64 2.97 -14.55
C PHE A 161 23.78 2.26 -13.49
N PRO A 162 22.96 3.02 -12.73
CA PRO A 162 22.13 2.46 -11.68
C PRO A 162 20.95 1.68 -12.26
N ILE A 163 20.68 0.51 -11.69
CA ILE A 163 19.46 -0.28 -11.91
C ILE A 163 18.80 -0.46 -10.54
N GLY A 164 17.61 0.08 -10.35
CA GLY A 164 16.95 0.00 -9.04
C GLY A 164 15.72 0.87 -8.93
N PHE A 165 15.57 1.57 -7.80
CA PHE A 165 14.35 2.32 -7.50
C PHE A 165 14.62 3.81 -7.42
N LEU A 166 13.56 4.61 -7.45
CA LEU A 166 13.67 6.05 -7.26
C LEU A 166 14.16 6.36 -5.85
N ALA A 167 15.06 7.35 -5.75
CA ALA A 167 15.53 7.85 -4.48
C ALA A 167 14.40 8.53 -3.68
N ALA A 168 14.50 8.47 -2.35
CA ALA A 168 13.56 9.13 -1.46
C ALA A 168 13.48 10.63 -1.78
N GLY A 169 12.25 11.16 -1.84
CA GLY A 169 12.00 12.58 -2.09
C GLY A 169 12.23 13.06 -3.52
N THR A 170 12.54 12.18 -4.49
CA THR A 170 12.76 12.59 -5.89
C THR A 170 12.18 11.60 -6.91
N SER A 171 11.68 12.14 -8.02
CA SER A 171 11.17 11.36 -9.16
C SER A 171 12.18 11.18 -10.30
N ARG A 172 13.40 11.73 -10.15
CA ARG A 172 14.36 11.84 -11.27
C ARG A 172 15.60 10.97 -11.12
N ARG A 173 15.93 10.56 -9.90
CA ARG A 173 17.17 9.85 -9.59
C ARG A 173 16.89 8.41 -9.24
N VAL A 174 17.57 7.50 -9.93
CA VAL A 174 17.57 6.07 -9.62
C VAL A 174 18.71 5.75 -8.65
N VAL A 175 18.40 5.02 -7.59
CA VAL A 175 19.36 4.39 -6.67
C VAL A 175 19.72 3.03 -7.23
N ASP A 176 21.00 2.70 -7.30
CA ASP A 176 21.44 1.36 -7.70
C ASP A 176 21.08 0.35 -6.59
N VAL A 177 20.29 -0.66 -6.92
CA VAL A 177 19.77 -1.62 -5.94
C VAL A 177 20.22 -3.03 -6.36
N PRO A 178 21.32 -3.55 -5.79
CA PRO A 178 21.79 -4.90 -6.10
C PRO A 178 20.94 -5.99 -5.41
N LYS A 179 20.39 -5.69 -4.23
CA LYS A 179 19.54 -6.59 -3.44
C LYS A 179 18.49 -5.79 -2.67
N CYS A 180 17.29 -6.34 -2.55
CA CYS A 180 16.18 -5.74 -1.81
C CYS A 180 15.71 -6.69 -0.71
N PRO A 181 15.98 -6.40 0.58
CA PRO A 181 15.65 -7.32 1.69
C PRO A 181 14.15 -7.61 1.85
N ILE A 182 13.26 -6.73 1.37
CA ILE A 182 11.81 -6.99 1.42
C ILE A 182 11.32 -7.86 0.26
N ALA A 183 12.09 -7.99 -0.83
CA ALA A 183 11.77 -8.86 -1.96
C ALA A 183 12.18 -10.30 -1.67
N THR A 184 11.49 -11.27 -2.28
CA THR A 184 11.80 -12.70 -2.11
C THR A 184 13.23 -13.02 -2.56
N ASP A 185 13.80 -14.10 -2.03
CA ASP A 185 15.15 -14.54 -2.41
C ASP A 185 15.20 -14.97 -3.90
N ALA A 186 14.10 -15.53 -4.42
CA ALA A 186 13.97 -15.87 -5.82
C ALA A 186 14.08 -14.61 -6.70
N ILE A 187 13.35 -13.54 -6.35
CA ILE A 187 13.44 -12.24 -7.03
C ILE A 187 14.85 -11.67 -6.94
N ASN A 188 15.47 -11.68 -5.76
CA ASN A 188 16.83 -11.14 -5.60
C ASN A 188 17.84 -11.91 -6.47
N SER A 189 17.69 -13.22 -6.60
CA SER A 189 18.51 -14.06 -7.47
C SER A 189 18.29 -13.73 -8.95
N ALA A 190 17.04 -13.55 -9.37
CA ALA A 190 16.71 -13.14 -10.74
C ALA A 190 17.22 -11.73 -11.07
N LEU A 191 17.05 -10.78 -10.15
CA LEU A 191 17.56 -9.41 -10.28
C LEU A 191 19.07 -9.39 -10.47
N ALA A 192 19.82 -10.16 -9.67
CA ALA A 192 21.27 -10.25 -9.81
C ALA A 192 21.70 -10.75 -11.21
N ARG A 193 21.03 -11.78 -11.75
CA ARG A 193 21.28 -12.30 -13.10
C ARG A 193 20.94 -11.25 -14.18
N SER A 194 19.77 -10.64 -14.11
CA SER A 194 19.34 -9.62 -15.09
C SER A 194 20.24 -8.39 -15.06
N ARG A 195 20.69 -7.94 -13.88
CA ARG A 195 21.66 -6.84 -13.75
C ARG A 195 22.97 -7.16 -14.47
N LYS A 196 23.49 -8.38 -14.30
CA LYS A 196 24.71 -8.82 -15.00
C LYS A 196 24.53 -8.82 -16.51
N ASP A 197 23.42 -9.38 -17.01
CA ASP A 197 23.09 -9.38 -18.45
C ASP A 197 23.01 -7.96 -19.03
N ILE A 198 22.21 -7.11 -18.39
CA ILE A 198 21.98 -5.72 -18.83
C ILE A 198 23.29 -4.91 -18.81
N LYS A 199 24.12 -5.04 -17.78
CA LYS A 199 25.40 -4.32 -17.69
C LYS A 199 26.46 -4.87 -18.66
N SER A 200 26.39 -6.15 -19.03
CA SER A 200 27.30 -6.73 -20.04
C SER A 200 26.96 -6.30 -21.47
N ASN A 201 25.70 -5.92 -21.75
CA ASN A 201 25.28 -5.49 -23.07
C ASN A 201 24.39 -4.22 -23.01
N PRO A 202 24.94 -3.07 -22.57
CA PRO A 202 24.17 -1.84 -22.41
C PRO A 202 23.64 -1.30 -23.75
N GLY A 203 24.34 -1.58 -24.86
CA GLY A 203 23.96 -1.15 -26.21
C GLY A 203 22.66 -1.76 -26.73
N ARG A 204 22.16 -2.84 -26.11
CA ARG A 204 20.84 -3.43 -26.42
C ARG A 204 19.68 -2.46 -26.11
N PHE A 205 19.90 -1.47 -25.25
CA PHE A 205 18.84 -0.58 -24.77
C PHE A 205 19.01 0.84 -25.29
N GLU A 206 18.26 1.19 -26.34
CA GLU A 206 18.21 2.56 -26.88
C GLU A 206 17.56 3.57 -25.91
N ARG A 207 16.76 3.08 -24.96
CA ARG A 207 16.05 3.86 -23.94
C ARG A 207 16.13 3.18 -22.59
N GLY A 208 15.92 3.96 -21.52
CA GLY A 208 15.70 3.41 -20.19
C GLY A 208 14.50 2.47 -20.15
N ALA A 209 14.50 1.52 -19.22
CA ALA A 209 13.46 0.52 -19.10
C ALA A 209 12.99 0.34 -17.66
N THR A 210 11.76 -0.17 -17.55
CA THR A 210 11.20 -0.72 -16.31
C THR A 210 11.25 -2.24 -16.44
N LEU A 211 11.99 -2.88 -15.56
CA LEU A 211 12.03 -4.33 -15.46
C LEU A 211 10.84 -4.79 -14.61
N LEU A 212 10.37 -6.01 -14.85
CA LEU A 212 9.40 -6.69 -14.00
C LEU A 212 10.07 -7.93 -13.42
N PHE A 213 9.86 -8.16 -12.13
CA PHE A 213 10.13 -9.45 -11.49
C PHE A 213 8.92 -9.77 -10.62
N ARG A 214 8.25 -10.88 -10.93
CA ARG A 214 7.14 -11.40 -10.13
C ARG A 214 7.45 -12.84 -9.74
N ASP A 215 7.44 -13.13 -8.46
CA ASP A 215 7.54 -14.47 -7.89
C ASP A 215 6.12 -15.04 -7.77
N CYS A 216 5.85 -16.13 -8.48
CA CYS A 216 4.54 -16.80 -8.54
C CYS A 216 4.74 -18.31 -8.70
N GLU A 217 3.66 -19.08 -8.91
CA GLU A 217 3.72 -20.54 -9.03
C GLU A 217 4.65 -21.00 -10.18
N GLU A 218 4.74 -20.22 -11.26
CA GLU A 218 5.64 -20.48 -12.40
C GLU A 218 7.12 -20.10 -12.14
N GLY A 219 7.45 -19.63 -10.93
CA GLY A 219 8.75 -19.08 -10.58
C GLY A 219 8.83 -17.58 -10.83
N VAL A 220 10.04 -17.05 -11.04
CA VAL A 220 10.22 -15.61 -11.27
C VAL A 220 9.99 -15.25 -12.73
N VAL A 221 8.85 -14.62 -12.99
CA VAL A 221 8.43 -14.15 -14.31
C VAL A 221 8.84 -12.69 -14.53
N THR A 222 9.41 -12.42 -15.71
CA THR A 222 9.84 -11.08 -16.13
C THR A 222 9.07 -10.54 -17.34
N ASP A 223 8.35 -11.38 -18.08
CA ASP A 223 7.47 -10.94 -19.16
C ASP A 223 6.14 -10.45 -18.57
N SER A 224 5.88 -9.15 -18.71
CA SER A 224 4.63 -8.51 -18.25
C SER A 224 3.35 -9.10 -18.85
N ARG A 225 3.43 -9.77 -20.00
CA ARG A 225 2.29 -10.33 -20.73
C ARG A 225 2.11 -11.82 -20.49
N GLN A 226 3.02 -12.46 -19.77
CA GLN A 226 2.87 -13.86 -19.41
C GLN A 226 1.72 -14.00 -18.39
N VAL A 227 0.83 -14.95 -18.64
CA VAL A 227 -0.18 -15.35 -17.66
C VAL A 227 0.52 -16.13 -16.54
N VAL A 228 0.28 -15.71 -15.30
CA VAL A 228 0.84 -16.30 -14.08
C VAL A 228 -0.28 -16.74 -13.16
N THR A 229 0.06 -17.65 -12.25
CA THR A 229 -0.87 -18.21 -11.26
C THR A 229 -0.43 -17.83 -9.86
N GLU A 230 -1.38 -17.36 -9.05
CA GLU A 230 -1.20 -17.15 -7.61
C GLU A 230 -2.25 -17.96 -6.86
N LYS A 231 -1.85 -18.57 -5.74
CA LYS A 231 -2.76 -19.31 -4.85
C LYS A 231 -3.04 -18.51 -3.59
N VAL A 232 -4.33 -18.34 -3.27
CA VAL A 232 -4.79 -17.69 -2.04
C VAL A 232 -5.73 -18.65 -1.31
N GLY A 233 -5.25 -19.24 -0.22
CA GLY A 233 -5.95 -20.34 0.43
C GLY A 233 -6.20 -21.48 -0.56
N ALA A 234 -7.47 -21.83 -0.79
CA ALA A 234 -7.88 -22.86 -1.74
C ALA A 234 -8.10 -22.36 -3.18
N VAL A 235 -8.06 -21.05 -3.42
CA VAL A 235 -8.39 -20.44 -4.71
C VAL A 235 -7.13 -20.22 -5.55
N GLN A 236 -7.19 -20.57 -6.82
CA GLN A 236 -6.16 -20.29 -7.81
C GLN A 236 -6.59 -19.13 -8.71
N LEU A 237 -5.72 -18.12 -8.88
CA LEU A 237 -6.02 -16.93 -9.66
C LEU A 237 -4.98 -16.80 -10.76
N LYS A 238 -5.44 -16.82 -12.02
CA LYS A 238 -4.63 -16.48 -13.18
C LYS A 238 -4.83 -15.02 -13.56
N PHE A 239 -3.75 -14.33 -13.89
CA PHE A 239 -3.73 -12.93 -14.34
C PHE A 239 -2.41 -12.66 -15.08
N LEU A 240 -2.25 -11.51 -15.75
CA LEU A 240 -0.99 -11.17 -16.43
C LEU A 240 0.06 -10.72 -15.41
N ALA A 241 1.31 -11.13 -15.55
CA ALA A 241 2.37 -10.80 -14.59
C ALA A 241 2.52 -9.28 -14.35
N GLY A 242 2.28 -8.47 -15.38
CA GLY A 242 2.29 -7.01 -15.33
C GLY A 242 1.14 -6.39 -14.53
N GLU A 243 0.01 -7.06 -14.42
CA GLU A 243 -1.19 -6.56 -13.73
C GLU A 243 -0.98 -6.41 -12.23
N PHE A 244 -1.88 -5.63 -11.62
CA PHE A 244 -1.93 -5.47 -10.18
C PHE A 244 -2.42 -6.76 -9.53
N PHE A 245 -1.71 -7.18 -8.49
CA PHE A 245 -2.13 -8.23 -7.56
C PHE A 245 -1.44 -7.92 -6.23
N GLN A 246 -1.98 -8.40 -5.12
CA GLN A 246 -1.40 -8.14 -3.80
C GLN A 246 0.02 -8.71 -3.70
N ASN A 247 0.99 -7.87 -3.31
CA ASN A 247 2.42 -8.22 -3.40
C ASN A 247 2.95 -8.96 -2.16
N ASN A 248 2.10 -9.28 -1.20
CA ASN A 248 2.47 -10.02 0.01
C ASN A 248 1.58 -11.26 0.15
N PRO A 249 1.94 -12.37 -0.53
CA PRO A 249 1.16 -13.61 -0.46
C PRO A 249 1.03 -14.15 0.97
N SER A 250 2.03 -13.89 1.83
CA SER A 250 2.09 -14.49 3.17
C SER A 250 0.96 -14.08 4.12
N VAL A 251 0.36 -12.90 3.93
CA VAL A 251 -0.75 -12.38 4.77
C VAL A 251 -2.09 -12.42 4.03
N LEU A 252 -2.09 -12.78 2.74
CA LEU A 252 -3.22 -12.56 1.86
C LEU A 252 -4.44 -13.40 2.22
N GLU A 253 -4.22 -14.65 2.63
CA GLU A 253 -5.30 -15.54 3.08
C GLU A 253 -6.01 -14.99 4.33
N GLN A 254 -5.26 -14.44 5.28
CA GLN A 254 -5.82 -13.85 6.51
C GLN A 254 -6.57 -12.55 6.21
N PHE A 255 -6.04 -11.72 5.32
CA PHE A 255 -6.65 -10.47 4.87
C PHE A 255 -7.98 -10.72 4.14
N VAL A 256 -7.96 -11.58 3.13
CA VAL A 256 -9.15 -11.94 2.34
C VAL A 256 -10.17 -12.67 3.21
N GLY A 257 -9.71 -13.65 4.00
CA GLY A 257 -10.57 -14.40 4.92
C GLY A 257 -11.29 -13.48 5.92
N HIS A 258 -10.65 -12.41 6.39
CA HIS A 258 -11.29 -11.45 7.29
C HIS A 258 -12.42 -10.66 6.60
N ALA A 259 -12.19 -10.16 5.38
CA ALA A 259 -13.21 -9.45 4.61
C ALA A 259 -14.43 -10.35 4.32
N ILE A 260 -14.17 -11.59 3.89
CA ILE A 260 -15.21 -12.57 3.58
C ILE A 260 -15.97 -12.99 4.85
N LYS A 261 -15.26 -13.19 5.96
CA LYS A 261 -15.89 -13.47 7.26
C LYS A 261 -16.86 -12.35 7.67
N LEU A 262 -16.41 -11.09 7.60
CA LEU A 262 -17.27 -9.94 7.93
C LEU A 262 -18.51 -9.91 7.05
N ALA A 263 -18.37 -10.14 5.74
CA ALA A 263 -19.49 -10.21 4.81
C ALA A 263 -20.46 -11.36 5.16
N HIS A 264 -19.95 -12.55 5.44
CA HIS A 264 -20.76 -13.74 5.72
C HIS A 264 -21.51 -13.63 7.06
N GLU A 265 -20.88 -13.06 8.09
CA GLU A 265 -21.49 -12.83 9.41
C GLU A 265 -22.69 -11.85 9.37
N SER A 266 -23.02 -11.26 8.22
CA SER A 266 -24.25 -10.46 8.09
C SER A 266 -25.50 -11.32 7.85
N GLY A 267 -25.33 -12.64 7.67
CA GLY A 267 -26.39 -13.56 7.26
C GLY A 267 -26.89 -13.30 5.83
N ALA A 268 -26.07 -12.66 4.99
CA ALA A 268 -26.38 -12.48 3.58
C ALA A 268 -26.27 -13.81 2.83
N LYS A 269 -27.21 -14.06 1.93
CA LYS A 269 -27.21 -15.20 1.01
C LYS A 269 -26.29 -14.98 -0.18
N HIS A 270 -26.14 -13.71 -0.59
CA HIS A 270 -25.41 -13.33 -1.78
C HIS A 270 -24.22 -12.44 -1.46
N LEU A 271 -23.15 -12.59 -2.23
CA LEU A 271 -22.00 -11.68 -2.19
C LEU A 271 -21.94 -10.88 -3.48
N VAL A 272 -21.77 -9.57 -3.35
CA VAL A 272 -21.45 -8.68 -4.45
C VAL A 272 -20.03 -8.14 -4.23
N ASP A 273 -19.15 -8.35 -5.19
CA ASP A 273 -17.77 -7.86 -5.16
C ASP A 273 -17.62 -6.73 -6.19
N THR A 274 -17.47 -5.50 -5.73
CA THR A 274 -17.31 -4.33 -6.60
C THR A 274 -15.84 -3.98 -6.75
N TYR A 275 -15.42 -3.62 -7.96
CA TYR A 275 -14.01 -3.49 -8.34
C TYR A 275 -13.26 -4.83 -8.20
N CYS A 276 -13.92 -5.92 -8.60
CA CYS A 276 -13.49 -7.27 -8.25
C CYS A 276 -12.17 -7.70 -8.94
N GLY A 277 -11.67 -6.95 -9.93
CA GLY A 277 -10.46 -7.28 -10.67
C GLY A 277 -10.51 -8.70 -11.22
N SER A 278 -9.51 -9.53 -10.89
CA SER A 278 -9.44 -10.95 -11.29
C SER A 278 -10.27 -11.90 -10.42
N GLY A 279 -11.07 -11.39 -9.49
CA GLY A 279 -12.02 -12.14 -8.67
C GLY A 279 -11.49 -12.58 -7.30
N LEU A 280 -10.50 -11.88 -6.72
CA LEU A 280 -9.86 -12.30 -5.47
C LEU A 280 -10.86 -12.53 -4.33
N PHE A 281 -11.68 -11.53 -3.99
CA PHE A 281 -12.67 -11.65 -2.92
C PHE A 281 -13.86 -12.51 -3.34
N ALA A 282 -14.43 -12.26 -4.52
CA ALA A 282 -15.53 -13.03 -5.08
C ALA A 282 -15.30 -14.55 -5.01
N LEU A 283 -14.18 -15.03 -5.57
CA LEU A 283 -13.89 -16.46 -5.64
C LEU A 283 -13.51 -17.04 -4.26
N SER A 284 -12.91 -16.24 -3.39
CA SER A 284 -12.61 -16.66 -2.01
C SER A 284 -13.88 -16.80 -1.15
N GLY A 285 -14.93 -16.03 -1.45
CA GLY A 285 -16.24 -16.14 -0.81
C GLY A 285 -17.15 -17.21 -1.40
N ALA A 286 -16.85 -17.73 -2.59
CA ALA A 286 -17.79 -18.53 -3.40
C ALA A 286 -18.41 -19.74 -2.69
N ARG A 287 -17.73 -20.34 -1.71
CA ARG A 287 -18.25 -21.50 -0.96
C ARG A 287 -19.20 -21.14 0.18
N LEU A 288 -19.29 -19.86 0.55
CA LEU A 288 -20.02 -19.37 1.73
C LEU A 288 -21.33 -18.65 1.38
N PHE A 289 -21.60 -18.45 0.09
CA PHE A 289 -22.77 -17.73 -0.40
C PHE A 289 -23.47 -18.55 -1.49
N ASP A 290 -24.79 -18.40 -1.57
CA ASP A 290 -25.63 -19.08 -2.58
C ASP A 290 -25.26 -18.60 -3.99
N SER A 291 -24.92 -17.31 -4.13
CA SER A 291 -24.37 -16.76 -5.36
C SER A 291 -23.38 -15.62 -5.08
N VAL A 292 -22.42 -15.47 -6.00
CA VAL A 292 -21.43 -14.39 -5.97
C VAL A 292 -21.44 -13.64 -7.29
N ASN A 293 -21.52 -12.31 -7.21
CA ASN A 293 -21.56 -11.44 -8.38
C ASN A 293 -20.41 -10.42 -8.32
N GLY A 294 -19.45 -10.51 -9.24
CA GLY A 294 -18.37 -9.55 -9.38
C GLY A 294 -18.70 -8.48 -10.42
N ILE A 295 -18.39 -7.22 -10.11
CA ILE A 295 -18.49 -6.10 -11.05
C ILE A 295 -17.11 -5.47 -11.22
N GLU A 296 -16.73 -5.31 -12.47
CA GLU A 296 -15.47 -4.70 -12.85
C GLU A 296 -15.66 -3.76 -14.04
N VAL A 297 -14.94 -2.64 -14.04
CA VAL A 297 -14.98 -1.63 -15.10
C VAL A 297 -14.20 -2.11 -16.33
N SER A 298 -13.12 -2.87 -16.11
CA SER A 298 -12.35 -3.52 -17.15
C SER A 298 -13.02 -4.83 -17.62
N ALA A 299 -13.51 -4.83 -18.86
CA ALA A 299 -14.07 -6.04 -19.47
C ALA A 299 -13.06 -7.20 -19.53
N GLU A 300 -11.76 -6.89 -19.67
CA GLU A 300 -10.70 -7.90 -19.66
C GLU A 300 -10.54 -8.55 -18.29
N ALA A 301 -10.54 -7.76 -17.22
CA ALA A 301 -10.45 -8.27 -15.86
C ALA A 301 -11.71 -9.05 -15.47
N ALA A 302 -12.91 -8.60 -15.86
CA ALA A 302 -14.16 -9.34 -15.67
C ALA A 302 -14.13 -10.72 -16.38
N ARG A 303 -13.63 -10.77 -17.61
CA ARG A 303 -13.43 -12.03 -18.34
C ARG A 303 -12.41 -12.93 -17.63
N LYS A 304 -11.31 -12.36 -17.15
CA LYS A 304 -10.30 -13.11 -16.38
C LYS A 304 -10.88 -13.69 -15.09
N ALA A 305 -11.73 -12.95 -14.39
CA ALA A 305 -12.41 -13.42 -13.20
C ALA A 305 -13.36 -14.59 -13.51
N ALA A 306 -14.08 -14.55 -14.64
CA ALA A 306 -14.90 -15.68 -15.10
C ALA A 306 -14.07 -16.92 -15.48
N GLU A 307 -12.91 -16.72 -16.14
CA GLU A 307 -11.94 -17.79 -16.40
C GLU A 307 -11.43 -18.39 -15.09
N ASN A 308 -11.13 -17.56 -14.08
CA ASN A 308 -10.73 -18.02 -12.75
C ASN A 308 -11.86 -18.75 -12.01
N ALA A 309 -13.12 -18.34 -12.16
CA ALA A 309 -14.25 -19.08 -11.60
C ALA A 309 -14.32 -20.51 -12.17
N THR A 310 -14.14 -20.63 -13.49
CA THR A 310 -14.11 -21.91 -14.20
C THR A 310 -12.94 -22.77 -13.73
N LEU A 311 -11.75 -22.17 -13.60
CA LEU A 311 -10.54 -22.83 -13.08
C LEU A 311 -10.73 -23.42 -11.69
N ASN A 312 -11.51 -22.76 -10.83
CA ASN A 312 -11.79 -23.22 -9.46
C ASN A 312 -13.10 -24.02 -9.35
N HIS A 313 -13.75 -24.34 -10.46
CA HIS A 313 -15.01 -25.08 -10.52
C HIS A 313 -16.17 -24.40 -9.77
N PHE A 314 -16.19 -23.07 -9.71
CA PHE A 314 -17.29 -22.31 -9.12
C PHE A 314 -18.37 -22.04 -10.16
N LEU A 315 -19.54 -22.67 -9.98
CA LEU A 315 -20.71 -22.51 -10.85
C LEU A 315 -21.66 -21.40 -10.38
N ASN A 316 -21.51 -20.94 -9.14
CA ASN A 316 -22.35 -19.91 -8.53
C ASN A 316 -21.77 -18.49 -8.64
N CYS A 317 -20.72 -18.30 -9.43
CA CYS A 317 -20.04 -17.02 -9.62
C CYS A 317 -20.37 -16.41 -10.99
N ARG A 318 -20.75 -15.13 -11.01
CA ARG A 318 -20.99 -14.37 -12.24
C ARG A 318 -20.18 -13.08 -12.22
N PHE A 319 -19.55 -12.74 -13.33
CA PHE A 319 -18.75 -11.51 -13.48
C PHE A 319 -19.31 -10.63 -14.58
N ILE A 320 -19.46 -9.35 -14.29
CA ILE A 320 -20.12 -8.38 -15.16
C ILE A 320 -19.16 -7.22 -15.42
N ALA A 321 -18.93 -6.95 -16.70
CA ALA A 321 -18.33 -5.68 -17.12
C ALA A 321 -19.38 -4.56 -16.99
N GLY A 322 -19.18 -3.64 -16.05
CA GLY A 322 -20.16 -2.61 -15.69
C GLY A 322 -19.61 -1.19 -15.87
N SER A 323 -20.46 -0.26 -16.35
CA SER A 323 -20.18 1.16 -16.26
C SER A 323 -20.54 1.69 -14.87
N ALA A 324 -19.84 2.72 -14.40
CA ALA A 324 -20.03 3.27 -13.07
C ALA A 324 -21.45 3.83 -12.83
N GLU A 325 -22.20 4.18 -13.89
CA GLU A 325 -23.51 4.84 -13.74
C GLU A 325 -24.64 3.90 -13.30
N SER A 326 -24.48 2.58 -13.41
CA SER A 326 -25.57 1.62 -13.10
C SER A 326 -25.08 0.25 -12.63
N ILE A 327 -24.15 0.25 -11.68
CA ILE A 327 -23.44 -0.93 -11.18
C ILE A 327 -24.42 -2.00 -10.69
N PHE A 328 -25.35 -1.64 -9.81
CA PHE A 328 -26.24 -2.64 -9.19
C PHE A 328 -27.43 -3.07 -10.05
N LYS A 329 -27.79 -2.32 -11.11
CA LYS A 329 -28.95 -2.66 -11.97
C LYS A 329 -28.80 -3.99 -12.71
N LYS A 330 -27.56 -4.43 -12.94
CA LYS A 330 -27.25 -5.66 -13.70
C LYS A 330 -27.09 -6.89 -12.80
N ILE A 331 -27.18 -6.71 -11.48
CA ILE A 331 -26.99 -7.80 -10.54
C ILE A 331 -28.36 -8.48 -10.29
N PRO A 332 -28.47 -9.80 -10.51
CA PRO A 332 -29.73 -10.52 -10.32
C PRO A 332 -29.96 -10.91 -8.84
N VAL A 333 -29.66 -10.01 -7.90
CA VAL A 333 -29.88 -10.24 -6.46
C VAL A 333 -30.36 -8.97 -5.78
N GLU A 334 -31.13 -9.15 -4.71
CA GLU A 334 -31.63 -8.05 -3.89
C GLU A 334 -30.60 -7.63 -2.83
N GLY A 335 -30.47 -6.32 -2.59
CA GLY A 335 -29.49 -5.84 -1.62
C GLY A 335 -29.76 -6.32 -0.20
N HIS A 336 -31.02 -6.36 0.23
CA HIS A 336 -31.37 -6.84 1.57
C HIS A 336 -31.07 -8.34 1.82
N GLU A 337 -30.68 -9.11 0.79
CA GLU A 337 -30.17 -10.48 0.91
C GLU A 337 -28.66 -10.58 0.63
N SER A 338 -28.00 -9.45 0.37
CA SER A 338 -26.62 -9.37 -0.10
C SER A 338 -25.68 -8.70 0.90
N ALA A 339 -24.42 -9.11 0.89
CA ALA A 339 -23.29 -8.33 1.40
C ALA A 339 -22.49 -7.78 0.22
N VAL A 340 -21.94 -6.58 0.36
CA VAL A 340 -21.13 -5.94 -0.69
C VAL A 340 -19.70 -5.75 -0.19
N ILE A 341 -18.72 -6.24 -0.95
CA ILE A 341 -17.31 -5.87 -0.81
C ILE A 341 -16.99 -4.74 -1.78
N VAL A 342 -16.27 -3.73 -1.29
CA VAL A 342 -15.80 -2.58 -2.07
C VAL A 342 -14.29 -2.48 -1.91
N ASP A 343 -13.53 -2.66 -3.00
CA ASP A 343 -12.06 -2.50 -3.04
C ASP A 343 -11.66 -1.45 -4.10
N PRO A 344 -11.91 -0.15 -3.84
CA PRO A 344 -11.73 0.88 -4.85
C PRO A 344 -10.24 1.28 -5.00
N PRO A 345 -9.88 2.00 -6.07
CA PRO A 345 -8.54 2.58 -6.19
C PRO A 345 -8.26 3.59 -5.06
N ARG A 346 -6.98 3.99 -4.89
CA ARG A 346 -6.52 4.94 -3.84
C ARG A 346 -7.34 6.22 -3.68
N LYS A 347 -7.99 6.69 -4.75
CA LYS A 347 -8.86 7.89 -4.72
C LYS A 347 -10.20 7.68 -3.99
N GLY A 348 -10.52 6.44 -3.61
CA GLY A 348 -11.80 6.02 -3.06
C GLY A 348 -12.90 5.91 -4.14
N CYS A 349 -14.14 5.85 -3.67
CA CYS A 349 -15.35 5.88 -4.47
C CYS A 349 -15.76 7.31 -4.83
N ASP A 350 -16.52 7.46 -5.92
CA ASP A 350 -17.26 8.70 -6.18
C ASP A 350 -18.64 8.66 -5.51
N GLU A 351 -19.27 9.83 -5.36
CA GLU A 351 -20.58 9.95 -4.71
C GLU A 351 -21.68 9.18 -5.47
N ALA A 352 -21.61 9.13 -6.80
CA ALA A 352 -22.57 8.39 -7.62
C ALA A 352 -22.54 6.88 -7.31
N PHE A 353 -21.36 6.30 -7.07
CA PHE A 353 -21.24 4.92 -6.59
C PHE A 353 -21.82 4.75 -5.19
N LEU A 354 -21.47 5.65 -4.26
CA LEU A 354 -21.92 5.56 -2.86
C LEU A 354 -23.45 5.70 -2.74
N ASP A 355 -24.06 6.55 -3.57
CA ASP A 355 -25.51 6.68 -3.68
C ASP A 355 -26.16 5.39 -4.19
N GLN A 356 -25.60 4.80 -5.24
CA GLN A 356 -26.08 3.51 -5.76
C GLN A 356 -25.93 2.39 -4.72
N LEU A 357 -24.82 2.35 -3.98
CA LEU A 357 -24.59 1.37 -2.91
C LEU A 357 -25.59 1.54 -1.76
N HIS A 358 -25.85 2.77 -1.34
CA HIS A 358 -26.87 3.07 -0.33
C HIS A 358 -28.27 2.68 -0.81
N ALA A 359 -28.62 2.97 -2.07
CA ALA A 359 -29.90 2.63 -2.67
C ALA A 359 -30.10 1.12 -2.83
N PHE A 360 -29.04 0.39 -3.23
CA PHE A 360 -29.04 -1.07 -3.27
C PHE A 360 -29.38 -1.66 -1.89
N GLY A 361 -28.86 -1.05 -0.82
CA GLY A 361 -29.24 -1.37 0.55
C GLY A 361 -28.79 -2.76 1.02
N PRO A 362 -27.48 -3.08 0.93
CA PRO A 362 -26.97 -4.37 1.39
C PRO A 362 -27.16 -4.59 2.90
N ARG A 363 -27.15 -5.84 3.35
CA ARG A 363 -27.09 -6.16 4.79
C ARG A 363 -25.79 -5.64 5.43
N ARG A 364 -24.70 -5.69 4.68
CA ARG A 364 -23.39 -5.25 5.12
C ARG A 364 -22.57 -4.73 3.96
N ILE A 365 -21.83 -3.66 4.23
CA ILE A 365 -20.76 -3.15 3.36
C ILE A 365 -19.44 -3.52 4.03
N VAL A 366 -18.56 -4.18 3.30
CA VAL A 366 -17.17 -4.43 3.69
C VAL A 366 -16.28 -3.62 2.76
N TYR A 367 -15.75 -2.51 3.26
CA TYR A 367 -14.91 -1.58 2.52
C TYR A 367 -13.44 -1.93 2.78
N VAL A 368 -12.73 -2.35 1.74
CA VAL A 368 -11.30 -2.62 1.70
C VAL A 368 -10.58 -1.40 1.11
N SER A 369 -9.49 -0.94 1.73
CA SER A 369 -8.75 0.22 1.21
C SER A 369 -7.28 0.24 1.59
N CYS A 370 -6.43 0.60 0.63
CA CYS A 370 -5.02 0.92 0.84
C CYS A 370 -4.77 2.41 1.19
N ALA A 371 -5.83 3.20 1.32
CA ALA A 371 -5.86 4.63 1.60
C ALA A 371 -6.91 4.94 2.68
N PRO A 372 -6.55 4.88 3.97
CA PRO A 372 -7.48 5.10 5.08
C PRO A 372 -8.13 6.50 5.10
N ASP A 373 -7.47 7.50 4.51
CA ASP A 373 -7.95 8.87 4.40
C ASP A 373 -9.16 8.99 3.45
N THR A 374 -9.08 8.41 2.25
CA THR A 374 -10.21 8.39 1.32
C THR A 374 -11.29 7.41 1.77
N GLN A 375 -10.93 6.30 2.42
CA GLN A 375 -11.89 5.41 3.07
C GLN A 375 -12.70 6.14 4.14
N ALA A 376 -12.05 6.90 5.04
CA ALA A 376 -12.74 7.65 6.09
C ALA A 376 -13.71 8.70 5.53
N ARG A 377 -13.35 9.37 4.41
CA ARG A 377 -14.24 10.29 3.69
C ARG A 377 -15.49 9.58 3.17
N ASP A 378 -15.33 8.43 2.53
CA ASP A 378 -16.44 7.69 1.92
C ASP A 378 -17.35 7.06 2.98
N VAL A 379 -16.75 6.53 4.06
CA VAL A 379 -17.48 6.01 5.21
C VAL A 379 -18.28 7.12 5.88
N LYS A 380 -17.73 8.33 6.03
CA LYS A 380 -18.49 9.50 6.54
C LYS A 380 -19.71 9.80 5.68
N TYR A 381 -19.57 9.75 4.35
CA TYR A 381 -20.66 9.95 3.42
C TYR A 381 -21.77 8.89 3.60
N LEU A 382 -21.40 7.62 3.75
CA LEU A 382 -22.35 6.55 4.06
C LEU A 382 -22.99 6.73 5.45
N CYS A 383 -22.22 7.13 6.47
CA CYS A 383 -22.76 7.37 7.81
C CYS A 383 -23.81 8.49 7.82
N ALA A 384 -23.61 9.55 7.04
CA ALA A 384 -24.62 10.60 6.86
C ALA A 384 -25.93 10.08 6.22
N LYS A 385 -25.89 8.92 5.54
CA LYS A 385 -27.04 8.22 4.96
C LYS A 385 -27.56 7.06 5.83
N GLY A 386 -27.21 7.01 7.11
CA GLY A 386 -27.74 6.03 8.05
C GLY A 386 -26.98 4.70 8.10
N TRP A 387 -25.70 4.67 7.73
CA TRP A 387 -24.82 3.53 7.98
C TRP A 387 -24.04 3.71 9.29
N LYS A 388 -23.76 2.62 10.01
CA LYS A 388 -22.92 2.60 11.20
C LYS A 388 -21.69 1.74 10.95
N VAL A 389 -20.54 2.21 11.40
CA VAL A 389 -19.29 1.43 11.39
C VAL A 389 -19.33 0.44 12.54
N ILE A 390 -19.13 -0.85 12.25
CA ILE A 390 -19.13 -1.93 13.25
C ILE A 390 -17.74 -2.50 13.51
N SER A 391 -16.83 -2.36 12.56
CA SER A 391 -15.46 -2.86 12.65
C SER A 391 -14.55 -2.04 11.77
N VAL A 392 -13.33 -1.76 12.24
CA VAL A 392 -12.24 -1.18 11.46
C VAL A 392 -10.96 -1.89 11.86
N ARG A 393 -10.31 -2.58 10.92
CA ARG A 393 -9.09 -3.33 11.17
C ARG A 393 -8.02 -3.03 10.13
N PRO A 394 -6.85 -2.52 10.55
CA PRO A 394 -5.69 -2.41 9.67
C PRO A 394 -5.01 -3.77 9.48
N PHE A 395 -4.39 -3.98 8.32
CA PHE A 395 -3.54 -5.11 7.99
C PHE A 395 -2.21 -4.61 7.44
N ASP A 396 -1.12 -5.21 7.92
CA ASP A 396 0.20 -4.92 7.40
C ASP A 396 0.55 -5.79 6.18
N LEU A 397 0.13 -5.37 4.99
CA LEU A 397 0.59 -6.01 3.74
C LEU A 397 1.97 -5.54 3.31
N PHE A 398 2.48 -4.43 3.88
CA PHE A 398 3.73 -3.83 3.48
C PHE A 398 4.61 -3.46 4.68
N PRO A 399 5.13 -4.47 5.42
CA PRO A 399 6.09 -4.22 6.50
C PRO A 399 7.25 -3.35 6.06
N GLN A 400 7.83 -2.60 7.00
CA GLN A 400 8.92 -1.65 6.74
C GLN A 400 8.54 -0.41 5.91
N THR A 401 7.29 -0.31 5.49
CA THR A 401 6.75 0.83 4.76
C THR A 401 5.62 1.50 5.53
N ARG A 402 5.32 2.74 5.17
CA ARG A 402 4.18 3.49 5.70
C ARG A 402 2.81 2.98 5.27
N HIS A 403 2.74 2.14 4.24
CA HIS A 403 1.47 1.68 3.69
C HIS A 403 0.74 0.74 4.67
N VAL A 404 -0.58 0.87 4.70
CA VAL A 404 -1.48 0.07 5.51
C VAL A 404 -2.71 -0.23 4.67
N GLU A 405 -3.15 -1.48 4.67
CA GLU A 405 -4.47 -1.85 4.18
C GLU A 405 -5.46 -1.79 5.34
N CYS A 406 -6.70 -1.43 5.08
CA CYS A 406 -7.72 -1.30 6.10
C CYS A 406 -9.04 -1.90 5.62
N ILE A 407 -9.63 -2.76 6.44
CA ILE A 407 -10.97 -3.31 6.23
C ILE A 407 -11.90 -2.65 7.23
N ALA A 408 -12.93 -1.96 6.74
CA ALA A 408 -14.02 -1.43 7.54
C ALA A 408 -15.32 -2.16 7.19
N ALA A 409 -16.13 -2.50 8.19
CA ALA A 409 -17.47 -3.03 7.98
C ALA A 409 -18.53 -2.05 8.46
N LEU A 410 -19.60 -1.92 7.68
CA LEU A 410 -20.74 -1.08 7.98
C LEU A 410 -22.04 -1.86 7.86
N GLU A 411 -23.02 -1.50 8.70
CA GLU A 411 -24.39 -1.98 8.63
C GLU A 411 -25.38 -0.81 8.70
N ARG A 412 -26.63 -1.02 8.30
CA ARG A 412 -27.66 0.01 8.44
C ARG A 412 -27.98 0.24 9.92
N ALA A 413 -28.12 1.53 10.26
CA ALA A 413 -28.35 2.04 11.60
C ALA A 413 -29.63 1.52 12.26
#